data_AF-A0A4P5V9I3-F1
#
_entry.id   AF-A0A4P5V9I3-F1
#
_cell.length_a   1.000
_cell.length_b   1.000
_cell.length_c   1.000
_cell.angle_alpha   90.00
_cell.angle_beta   90.00
_cell.angle_gamma   90.00
#
_symmetry.space_group_name_H-M   'P 1'
#
loop_
_entity.id
_entity.type
_entity.pdbx_description
1 polymer ?
#
loop_
_entity_poly.entity_id
_entity_poly.type
_entity_poly.pdbx_seq_one_letter_code
_entity_poly.pdbx_strand_id
1 'polypeptide(L)' 'MPVYSIETSGLKTLVQRSTGCSGYALQLALGERGLSSFRVDRRSADGRTWWFQATFQAGALDPACTTAVTQPVTVTRLED' A
#
# COMPACT_ATOMS: atom_id res chain seq x y z
N MET A 1 -12.33 11.24 -9.67
CA MET A 1 -11.71 10.85 -8.38
C MET A 1 -10.93 9.60 -8.68
N PRO A 2 -9.59 9.64 -8.58
CA PRO A 2 -8.77 8.55 -9.07
C PRO A 2 -9.04 7.25 -8.33
N VAL A 3 -8.96 6.16 -9.10
CA VAL A 3 -9.06 4.79 -8.60
C VAL A 3 -7.65 4.21 -8.56
N TYR A 4 -7.27 3.63 -7.43
CA TYR A 4 -5.98 2.99 -7.24
C TYR A 4 -6.14 1.50 -6.96
N SER A 5 -5.33 0.68 -7.62
CA SER A 5 -5.08 -0.71 -7.26
C SER A 5 -3.91 -0.77 -6.29
N ILE A 6 -4.02 -1.52 -5.20
CA ILE A 6 -3.00 -1.72 -4.18
C ILE A 6 -2.71 -3.21 -4.06
N GLU A 7 -1.47 -3.58 -4.32
CA GLU A 7 -1.00 -4.96 -4.36
C GLU A 7 0.16 -5.14 -3.38
N THR A 8 0.08 -6.16 -2.54
CA THR A 8 1.12 -6.49 -1.56
C THR A 8 1.16 -7.99 -1.35
N SER A 9 2.34 -8.51 -1.06
CA SER A 9 2.52 -9.96 -0.89
C SER A 9 1.64 -10.49 0.25
N GLY A 10 1.03 -11.65 0.05
CA GLY A 10 0.20 -12.31 1.06
C GLY A 10 -1.18 -11.68 1.32
N LEU A 11 -1.52 -10.54 0.69
CA LEU A 11 -2.85 -9.96 0.75
C LEU A 11 -3.53 -9.97 -0.63
N LYS A 12 -4.86 -10.04 -0.62
CA LYS A 12 -5.65 -9.83 -1.84
C LYS A 12 -5.44 -8.40 -2.34
N THR A 13 -5.39 -8.23 -3.65
CA THR A 13 -5.40 -6.92 -4.31
C THR A 13 -6.60 -6.10 -3.83
N LEU A 14 -6.34 -4.86 -3.43
CA LEU A 14 -7.35 -3.92 -2.95
C LEU A 14 -7.56 -2.82 -3.99
N VAL A 15 -8.79 -2.35 -4.12
CA VAL A 15 -9.12 -1.20 -4.95
C VAL A 15 -9.60 -0.08 -4.04
N GLN A 16 -8.90 1.04 -4.04
CA GLN A 16 -9.22 2.19 -3.21
C GLN A 16 -9.51 3.40 -4.10
N ARG A 17 -10.70 3.96 -3.91
CA ARG A 17 -11.04 5.29 -4.43
C ARG A 17 -10.58 6.35 -3.44
N SER A 18 -9.86 7.35 -3.92
CA SER A 18 -9.32 8.40 -3.06
C SER A 18 -9.24 9.72 -3.80
N THR A 19 -9.56 10.82 -3.12
CA THR A 19 -9.34 12.18 -3.64
C THR A 19 -7.88 12.62 -3.48
N GLY A 20 -7.07 11.88 -2.72
CA GLY A 20 -5.66 12.16 -2.49
C GLY A 20 -4.71 11.42 -3.43
N CYS A 21 -3.42 11.50 -3.13
CA CYS A 21 -2.35 10.86 -3.90
C CYS A 21 -2.24 9.34 -3.61
N SER A 22 -1.35 8.65 -4.33
CA SER A 22 -1.09 7.21 -4.18
C SER A 22 -0.75 6.81 -2.74
N GLY A 23 -0.01 7.64 -1.99
CA GLY A 23 0.30 7.39 -0.58
C GLY A 23 -0.93 7.48 0.33
N TYR A 24 -1.84 8.43 0.06
CA TYR A 24 -3.08 8.53 0.82
C TYR A 24 -4.03 7.36 0.52
N ALA A 25 -4.12 6.93 -0.73
CA ALA A 25 -4.86 5.72 -1.10
C ALA A 25 -4.29 4.47 -0.41
N LEU A 26 -2.97 4.34 -0.33
CA LEU A 26 -2.30 3.26 0.40
C LEU A 26 -2.63 3.29 1.89
N GLN A 27 -2.57 4.46 2.52
CA GLN A 27 -2.89 4.61 3.95
C GLN A 27 -4.34 4.24 4.26
N LEU A 28 -5.29 4.63 3.40
CA LEU A 28 -6.70 4.24 3.54
C LEU A 28 -6.88 2.72 3.38
N ALA A 29 -6.24 2.10 2.39
CA ALA A 29 -6.44 0.69 2.09
C ALA A 29 -5.79 -0.26 3.12
N LEU A 30 -4.65 0.14 3.69
CA LEU A 30 -3.82 -0.72 4.55
C LEU A 30 -3.76 -0.26 6.02
N GLY A 31 -4.27 0.92 6.34
CA GLY A 31 -4.29 1.46 7.71
C GLY A 31 -5.00 0.53 8.70
N GLU A 32 -6.21 0.08 8.35
CA GLU A 32 -6.97 -0.88 9.18
C GLU A 32 -6.32 -2.27 9.24
N ARG A 33 -5.35 -2.55 8.35
CA ARG A 33 -4.55 -3.79 8.35
C ARG A 33 -3.24 -3.65 9.11
N GLY A 34 -3.13 -2.63 9.97
CA GLY A 34 -1.98 -2.41 10.85
C GLY A 34 -0.74 -1.83 10.15
N LEU A 35 -0.92 -1.14 9.03
CA LEU A 35 0.14 -0.31 8.44
C LEU A 35 0.60 0.74 9.45
N SER A 36 1.89 0.73 9.79
CA SER A 36 2.49 1.69 10.73
C SER A 36 3.17 2.85 10.02
N SER A 37 3.86 2.57 8.91
CA SER A 37 4.60 3.55 8.13
C SER A 37 4.86 3.04 6.73
N PHE A 38 5.16 3.95 5.81
CA PHE A 38 5.57 3.60 4.46
C PHE A 38 6.48 4.66 3.88
N ARG A 39 7.30 4.26 2.90
CA ARG A 39 8.12 5.17 2.09
C ARG A 39 8.00 4.81 0.62
N VAL A 40 8.11 5.81 -0.24
CA VAL A 40 8.22 5.59 -1.68
C VAL A 40 9.61 5.00 -1.96
N ASP A 41 9.65 3.86 -2.63
CA ASP A 41 10.88 3.25 -3.14
C ASP A 41 11.22 3.80 -4.52
N ARG A 42 10.25 3.73 -5.44
CA ARG A 42 10.38 4.27 -6.80
C ARG A 42 9.02 4.59 -7.42
N ARG A 43 9.04 5.36 -8.50
CA ARG A 43 7.86 5.71 -9.31
C ARG A 43 8.14 5.37 -10.78
N SER A 44 7.09 4.98 -11.50
CA SER A 44 7.18 4.70 -12.94
C SER A 44 7.35 5.98 -13.74
N ALA A 45 7.94 5.87 -14.93
CA ALA A 45 8.19 7.02 -15.81
C ALA A 45 6.90 7.69 -16.31
N ASP A 46 5.83 6.90 -16.54
CA ASP A 46 4.50 7.39 -16.90
C ASP A 46 3.73 8.00 -15.71
N GLY A 47 4.30 7.90 -14.51
CA GLY A 47 3.77 8.48 -13.30
C GLY A 47 2.48 7.82 -12.79
N ARG A 48 2.10 6.63 -13.28
CA ARG A 48 0.88 5.90 -12.91
C ARG A 48 1.09 4.81 -11.87
N THR A 49 2.32 4.34 -11.69
CA THR A 49 2.67 3.28 -10.74
C THR A 49 3.70 3.77 -9.73
N TRP A 50 3.47 3.40 -8.48
CA TRP A 50 4.37 3.68 -7.37
C TRP A 50 4.67 2.39 -6.64
N TRP A 51 5.93 2.22 -6.28
CA TRP A 51 6.37 1.13 -5.41
C TRP A 51 6.73 1.72 -4.06
N PHE A 52 6.19 1.13 -3.01
CA PHE A 52 6.38 1.53 -1.63
C PHE A 52 7.04 0.40 -0.85
N GLN A 53 7.84 0.77 0.15
CA GLN A 53 8.16 -0.12 1.26
C GLN A 53 7.20 0.23 2.39
N ALA A 54 6.33 -0.70 2.77
CA ALA A 54 5.32 -0.53 3.80
C ALA A 54 5.65 -1.40 5.01
N THR A 55 5.69 -0.79 6.18
CA THR A 55 5.94 -1.45 7.46
C THR A 55 4.63 -1.64 8.19
N PHE A 56 4.37 -2.87 8.61
CA PHE A 56 3.20 -3.29 9.35
C PHE A 56 3.60 -3.64 10.78
N GLN A 57 2.71 -3.40 11.72
CA GLN A 57 2.95 -3.78 13.11
C GLN A 57 3.03 -5.30 13.27
N ALA A 58 3.64 -5.74 14.38
CA ALA A 58 3.65 -7.15 14.76
C ALA A 58 2.22 -7.69 14.83
N GLY A 59 2.01 -8.91 14.35
CA GLY A 59 0.71 -9.56 14.33
C GLY A 59 -0.29 -9.05 13.27
N ALA A 60 0.01 -7.96 12.57
CA ALA A 60 -0.97 -7.29 11.70
C ALA A 60 -1.28 -8.06 10.41
N LEU A 61 -0.28 -8.67 9.80
CA LEU A 61 -0.41 -9.47 8.58
C LEU A 61 -0.48 -10.97 8.88
N ASP A 62 0.29 -11.38 9.87
CA ASP A 62 0.38 -12.74 10.34
C ASP A 62 0.42 -12.71 11.87
N PRO A 63 -0.55 -13.31 12.57
CA PRO A 63 -0.64 -13.26 14.02
C PRO A 63 0.50 -14.00 14.72
N ALA A 64 1.22 -14.89 14.03
CA ALA A 64 2.41 -15.55 14.58
C ALA A 64 3.67 -14.66 14.51
N CYS A 65 3.66 -13.60 13.70
CA CYS A 65 4.78 -12.69 13.56
C CYS A 65 4.82 -11.70 14.73
N THR A 66 5.83 -11.83 15.60
CA THR A 66 5.98 -11.02 16.82
C THR A 66 6.73 -9.71 16.61
N THR A 67 7.21 -9.45 15.40
CA THR A 67 7.95 -8.24 15.04
C THR A 67 7.30 -7.50 13.88
N ALA A 68 7.61 -6.21 13.74
CA ALA A 68 7.14 -5.44 12.60
C ALA A 68 7.72 -6.00 11.29
N VAL A 69 6.88 -6.08 10.26
CA VAL A 69 7.26 -6.62 8.95
C VAL A 69 7.25 -5.50 7.93
N THR A 70 8.33 -5.37 7.17
CA THR A 70 8.38 -4.46 6.03
C THR A 70 8.30 -5.26 4.75
N GLN A 71 7.39 -4.88 3.86
CA GLN A 71 7.21 -5.55 2.57
C GLN A 71 6.92 -4.56 1.43
N PRO A 72 7.22 -4.95 0.18
CA PRO A 72 6.92 -4.13 -0.99
C PRO A 72 5.41 -4.06 -1.26
N VAL A 73 4.93 -2.86 -1.55
CA VAL A 73 3.55 -2.59 -1.97
C VAL A 73 3.59 -1.84 -3.30
N THR A 74 2.78 -2.29 -4.25
CA THR A 74 2.60 -1.59 -5.53
C THR A 74 1.26 -0.88 -5.52
N VAL A 75 1.25 0.39 -5.92
CA VAL A 75 0.05 1.18 -6.10
C VAL A 75 -0.01 1.65 -7.54
N THR A 76 -1.09 1.31 -8.24
CA THR A 76 -1.30 1.65 -9.65
C THR A 76 -2.56 2.47 -9.80
N ARG A 77 -2.48 3.65 -10.41
CA ARG A 77 -3.66 4.44 -10.79
C ARG A 77 -4.32 3.79 -12.00
N LEU A 78 -5.59 3.39 -11.86
CA LEU A 78 -6.36 2.71 -12.89
C LEU A 78 -7.10 3.69 -13.82
N GLU A 79 -7.66 4.77 -13.26
CA GLU A 79 -8.53 5.72 -13.96
C GLU A 79 -8.25 7.17 -13.51
N ASP A 80 -8.61 8.16 -14.35
CA ASP A 80 -8.50 9.59 -14.01
C ASP A 80 -9.72 10.09 -13.21
#